data_AF-A0A844C5H5-F1
#
_entry.id   AF-A0A844C5H5-F1
#
_cell.length_a   1.000
_cell.length_b   1.000
_cell.length_c   1.000
_cell.angle_alpha   90.00
_cell.angle_beta   90.00
_cell.angle_gamma   90.00
#
_symmetry.space_group_name_H-M   'P 1'
#
loop_
_entity.id
_entity.type
_entity.pdbx_description
1 polymer ?
#
loop_
_entity_poly.entity_id
_entity_poly.type
_entity_poly.pdbx_seq_one_letter_code
_entity_poly.pdbx_strand_id
1 'polypeptide(L)'
;MRYNGYPSADITGGTASGYSFGQATDAIEKIVKENLPEGMAYEWTDLTYQEKLAGNSALYIFPLAVFFAFLILAAQYNSWSLPFAVLLIAPMALLSAIGGIWI
;
A
#
# COMPACT_ATOMS: atom_id res chain seq x y z
N MET A 1 1.78 31.41 -6.24
CA MET A 1 1.33 30.05 -5.89
C MET A 1 0.36 29.60 -6.96
N ARG A 2 0.87 28.90 -7.97
CA ARG A 2 0.08 28.28 -9.04
C ARG A 2 0.60 26.87 -9.19
N TYR A 3 -0.28 25.88 -9.17
CA TYR A 3 0.08 24.50 -9.39
C TYR A 3 -0.68 24.00 -10.63
N ASN A 4 0.05 23.34 -11.54
CA ASN A 4 -0.48 22.87 -12.83
C ASN A 4 -1.26 23.94 -13.64
N GLY A 5 -0.81 25.20 -13.60
CA GLY A 5 -1.43 26.33 -14.33
C GLY A 5 -2.59 27.01 -13.62
N TYR A 6 -3.14 26.44 -12.54
CA TYR A 6 -4.23 27.03 -11.75
C TYR A 6 -3.71 27.77 -10.52
N PRO A 7 -4.37 28.84 -10.04
CA PRO A 7 -4.10 29.40 -8.71
C PRO A 7 -4.35 28.34 -7.64
N SER A 8 -3.35 28.07 -6.81
CA SER A 8 -3.41 26.98 -5.83
C SER A 8 -2.80 27.44 -4.51
N ALA A 9 -3.31 26.89 -3.41
CA ALA A 9 -2.71 27.03 -2.09
C ALA A 9 -2.01 25.73 -1.72
N ASP A 10 -0.78 25.82 -1.24
CA ASP A 10 -0.03 24.67 -0.75
C ASP A 10 -0.38 24.43 0.72
N ILE A 11 -0.69 23.19 1.08
CA ILE A 11 -1.11 22.77 2.41
C ILE A 11 -0.23 21.60 2.81
N THR A 12 0.60 21.82 3.84
CA THR A 12 1.46 20.79 4.42
C THR A 12 1.00 20.47 5.83
N GLY A 13 1.06 19.19 6.19
CA GLY A 13 0.63 18.70 7.49
C GLY A 13 1.27 17.36 7.79
N GLY A 14 1.52 17.12 9.08
CA GLY A 14 2.00 15.83 9.57
C GLY A 14 0.87 14.96 10.12
N THR A 15 1.16 13.68 10.32
CA THR A 15 0.27 12.76 11.03
C THR A 15 0.23 13.10 12.52
N ALA A 16 -0.94 12.97 13.14
CA ALA A 16 -1.05 13.02 14.60
C ALA A 16 -0.39 11.79 15.23
N SER A 17 0.12 11.92 16.46
CA SER A 17 0.72 10.80 17.20
C SER A 17 -0.27 9.65 17.34
N GLY A 18 0.16 8.43 17.00
CA GLY A 18 -0.67 7.22 17.05
C GLY A 18 -1.45 6.89 15.77
N TYR A 19 -1.38 7.73 14.72
CA TYR A 19 -2.05 7.47 13.44
C TYR A 19 -1.05 7.14 12.32
N SER A 20 -1.47 6.26 11.41
CA SER A 20 -0.69 5.97 10.22
C SER A 20 -0.78 7.10 9.19
N PHE A 21 0.20 7.15 8.29
CA PHE A 21 0.20 8.13 7.21
C PHE A 21 -1.02 7.98 6.28
N GLY A 22 -1.33 6.74 5.87
CA GLY A 22 -2.55 6.45 5.10
C GLY A 22 -3.83 6.91 5.79
N GLN A 23 -3.95 6.74 7.12
CA GLN A 23 -5.12 7.23 7.87
C GLN A 23 -5.24 8.76 7.84
N ALA A 24 -4.11 9.49 7.91
CA ALA A 24 -4.13 10.94 7.80
C ALA A 24 -4.49 11.40 6.38
N THR A 25 -3.95 10.74 5.34
CA THR A 25 -4.31 11.02 3.95
C THR A 25 -5.80 10.79 3.69
N ASP A 26 -6.36 9.68 4.20
CA ASP A 26 -7.79 9.36 4.08
C ASP A 26 -8.67 10.38 4.80
N ALA A 27 -8.25 10.84 5.99
CA ALA A 27 -8.96 11.86 6.74
C ALA A 27 -8.99 13.20 6.00
N ILE A 28 -7.87 13.63 5.43
CA ILE A 28 -7.82 14.86 4.62
C ILE A 28 -8.66 14.70 3.36
N GLU A 29 -8.59 13.57 2.67
CA GLU A 29 -9.42 13.31 1.49
C GLU A 29 -10.92 13.40 1.81
N LYS A 30 -11.33 12.93 2.99
CA LYS A 30 -12.71 13.06 3.47
C LYS A 30 -13.10 14.52 3.74
N ILE A 31 -12.26 15.28 4.46
CA ILE A 31 -12.52 16.70 4.77
C ILE A 31 -12.62 17.52 3.49
N VAL A 32 -11.71 17.26 2.54
CA VAL A 32 -11.69 17.91 1.24
C VAL A 32 -12.97 17.59 0.47
N LYS A 33 -13.40 16.32 0.40
CA LYS A 33 -14.67 15.96 -0.26
C LYS A 33 -15.91 16.62 0.36
N GLU A 34 -15.93 16.82 1.68
CA GLU A 34 -17.08 17.39 2.39
C GLU A 34 -17.11 18.93 2.35
N ASN A 35 -15.95 19.60 2.31
CA ASN A 35 -15.86 21.05 2.47
C ASN A 35 -15.41 21.80 1.21
N LEU A 36 -15.01 21.11 0.12
CA LEU A 36 -14.61 21.81 -1.09
C LEU A 36 -15.83 22.40 -1.83
N PRO A 37 -15.78 23.68 -2.20
CA PRO A 37 -16.74 24.27 -3.14
C PRO A 37 -16.67 23.59 -4.50
N GLU A 38 -17.82 23.47 -5.19
CA GLU A 38 -17.87 22.98 -6.56
C GLU A 38 -16.97 23.84 -7.47
N GLY A 39 -16.00 23.21 -8.13
CA GLY A 39 -15.03 23.87 -9.03
C GLY A 39 -13.60 23.98 -8.50
N MET A 40 -13.36 23.65 -7.23
CA MET A 40 -12.00 23.48 -6.69
C MET A 40 -11.58 22.01 -6.80
N ALA A 41 -10.31 21.77 -7.16
CA ALA A 41 -9.71 20.44 -7.21
C ALA A 41 -8.57 20.35 -6.21
N TYR A 42 -8.29 19.14 -5.73
CA TYR A 42 -7.14 18.85 -4.88
C TYR A 42 -6.22 17.87 -5.60
N GLU A 43 -4.92 18.02 -5.39
CA GLU A 43 -3.91 17.13 -5.92
C GLU A 43 -2.86 16.88 -4.84
N TRP A 44 -2.42 15.63 -4.72
CA TRP A 44 -1.35 15.25 -3.81
C TRP A 44 0.00 15.44 -4.49
N THR A 45 0.99 15.97 -3.78
CA THR A 45 2.36 16.15 -4.27
C THR A 45 3.35 15.27 -3.50
N ASP A 46 4.59 15.22 -4.01
CA ASP A 46 5.77 14.66 -3.33
C ASP A 46 5.56 13.24 -2.77
N LEU A 47 5.68 13.10 -1.45
CA LEU A 47 5.67 11.83 -0.76
C LEU A 47 4.30 11.16 -0.84
N THR A 48 3.22 11.91 -0.62
CA THR A 48 1.85 11.39 -0.65
C THR A 48 1.46 10.91 -2.05
N TYR A 49 1.96 11.61 -3.08
CA TYR A 49 1.79 11.17 -4.47
C TYR A 49 2.50 9.84 -4.74
N GLN A 50 3.76 9.70 -4.29
CA GLN A 50 4.50 8.45 -4.43
C GLN A 50 3.86 7.31 -3.64
N GLU A 51 3.35 7.57 -2.45
CA GLU A 51 2.65 6.58 -1.64
C GLU A 51 1.36 6.10 -2.31
N LYS A 52 0.56 7.01 -2.89
CA LYS A 52 -0.63 6.59 -3.68
C LYS A 52 -0.24 5.76 -4.90
N LEU A 53 0.86 6.09 -5.58
CA LEU A 53 1.35 5.30 -6.72
C LEU A 53 1.89 3.92 -6.29
N ALA A 54 2.66 3.87 -5.20
CA ALA A 54 3.34 2.67 -4.74
C ALA A 54 2.39 1.73 -3.95
N GLY A 55 1.39 2.28 -3.27
CA GLY A 55 0.59 1.61 -2.25
C GLY A 55 -0.07 0.30 -2.71
N ASN A 56 -0.39 0.17 -4.00
CA ASN A 56 -1.03 -1.04 -4.52
C ASN A 56 -0.06 -2.04 -5.19
N SER A 57 1.21 -1.68 -5.38
CA SER A 57 2.18 -2.53 -6.08
C SER A 57 2.49 -3.82 -5.31
N ALA A 58 2.51 -3.74 -3.97
CA ALA A 58 2.80 -4.89 -3.10
C ALA A 58 1.79 -6.05 -3.30
N LEU A 59 0.52 -5.72 -3.58
CA LEU A 59 -0.54 -6.71 -3.80
C LEU A 59 -0.33 -7.53 -5.08
N TYR A 60 0.36 -6.98 -6.08
CA TYR A 60 0.72 -7.69 -7.31
C TYR A 60 2.06 -8.41 -7.18
N ILE A 61 3.03 -7.79 -6.52
CA ILE A 61 4.39 -8.34 -6.38
C ILE A 61 4.38 -9.59 -5.50
N PHE A 62 3.62 -9.60 -4.41
CA PHE A 62 3.57 -10.72 -3.47
C PHE A 62 3.14 -12.06 -4.13
N PRO A 63 1.98 -12.18 -4.80
CA PRO A 63 1.59 -13.43 -5.45
C PRO A 63 2.54 -13.84 -6.55
N LEU A 64 3.15 -12.88 -7.27
CA LEU A 64 4.16 -13.17 -8.28
C LEU A 64 5.43 -13.77 -7.65
N ALA A 65 5.89 -13.23 -6.53
CA ALA A 65 7.03 -13.77 -5.79
C ALA A 65 6.74 -15.18 -5.25
N VAL A 66 5.55 -15.41 -4.71
CA VAL A 66 5.09 -16.73 -4.24
C VAL A 66 5.05 -17.73 -5.40
N PHE A 67 4.55 -17.29 -6.57
CA PHE A 67 4.53 -18.11 -7.78
C PHE A 67 5.93 -18.50 -8.25
N PHE A 68 6.88 -17.55 -8.30
CA PHE A 68 8.26 -17.87 -8.66
C PHE A 68 8.94 -18.77 -7.62
N ALA A 69 8.70 -18.56 -6.32
CA ALA A 69 9.21 -19.44 -5.28
C ALA A 69 8.69 -20.88 -5.46
N PHE A 70 7.41 -21.05 -5.79
CA PHE A 70 6.83 -22.35 -6.12
C PHE A 70 7.55 -23.01 -7.32
N LEU A 71 7.77 -22.28 -8.40
CA LEU A 71 8.42 -22.81 -9.61
C LEU A 71 9.87 -23.23 -9.33
N ILE A 72 10.62 -22.44 -8.57
CA ILE A 72 12.01 -22.75 -8.20
C ILE A 72 12.06 -24.04 -7.37
N LEU A 73 11.17 -24.17 -6.37
CA LEU A 73 11.09 -25.37 -5.54
C LEU A 73 10.64 -26.60 -6.35
N ALA A 74 9.70 -26.43 -7.30
CA ALA A 74 9.24 -27.52 -8.16
C ALA A 74 10.37 -28.05 -9.06
N ALA A 75 11.17 -27.15 -9.62
CA ALA A 75 12.34 -27.51 -10.41
C ALA A 75 13.42 -28.20 -9.55
N GLN A 76 13.65 -27.70 -8.32
CA GLN A 76 14.66 -28.26 -7.42
C GLN A 76 14.30 -29.67 -6.92
N TYR A 77 13.04 -29.88 -6.51
CA TYR A 77 12.57 -31.18 -6.01
C TYR A 77 12.14 -32.15 -7.12
N ASN A 78 12.18 -31.72 -8.38
CA ASN A 78 11.67 -32.45 -9.54
C ASN A 78 10.24 -33.00 -9.31
N SER A 79 9.42 -32.24 -8.56
CA SER A 79 8.13 -32.68 -8.05
C SER A 79 7.24 -31.46 -7.79
N TRP A 80 5.96 -31.59 -8.12
CA TRP A 80 4.96 -30.54 -7.95
C TRP A 80 4.26 -30.59 -6.59
N SER A 81 4.30 -31.74 -5.90
CA SER A 81 3.57 -31.94 -4.64
C SER A 81 4.32 -31.40 -3.42
N LEU A 82 5.66 -31.56 -3.39
CA LEU A 82 6.49 -31.08 -2.28
C LEU A 82 6.49 -29.54 -2.15
N PRO A 83 6.63 -28.76 -3.23
CA PRO A 83 6.56 -27.29 -3.17
C PRO A 83 5.21 -26.80 -2.63
N PHE A 84 4.11 -27.50 -2.96
CA PHE A 84 2.79 -27.13 -2.48
C PHE A 84 2.66 -27.30 -0.95
N ALA A 85 3.25 -28.38 -0.41
CA ALA A 85 3.32 -28.60 1.03
C ALA A 85 4.16 -27.52 1.75
N VAL A 86 5.25 -27.08 1.14
CA VAL A 86 6.08 -25.98 1.68
C VAL A 86 5.32 -24.64 1.62
N LEU A 87 4.58 -24.38 0.55
CA LEU A 87 3.83 -23.13 0.38
C LEU A 87 2.72 -22.93 1.42
N LEU A 88 2.14 -24.01 1.94
CA LEU A 88 1.13 -23.97 3.01
C LEU A 88 1.66 -23.40 4.33
N ILE A 89 2.98 -23.31 4.50
CA ILE A 89 3.60 -22.64 5.65
C ILE A 89 3.47 -21.12 5.53
N ALA A 90 3.44 -20.57 4.31
CA ALA A 90 3.42 -19.12 4.08
C ALA A 90 2.18 -18.41 4.67
N PRO A 91 0.93 -18.93 4.54
CA PRO A 91 -0.23 -18.39 5.22
C PRO A 91 -0.09 -18.38 6.75
N MET A 92 0.50 -19.43 7.34
CA MET A 92 0.73 -19.49 8.78
C MET A 92 1.78 -18.46 9.24
N ALA A 93 2.85 -18.27 8.47
CA ALA A 93 3.84 -17.24 8.74
C ALA A 93 3.23 -15.83 8.65
N LEU A 94 2.39 -15.57 7.65
CA LEU A 94 1.67 -14.31 7.48
C LEU A 94 0.75 -14.02 8.67
N LEU A 95 -0.04 -15.02 9.09
CA LEU A 95 -0.93 -14.89 10.24
C LEU A 95 -0.15 -14.62 11.54
N SER A 96 0.97 -15.31 11.75
CA SER A 96 1.83 -15.07 12.91
C SER A 96 2.48 -13.69 12.87
N ALA A 97 2.91 -13.21 11.70
CA ALA A 97 3.52 -11.89 11.56
C ALA A 97 2.52 -10.77 11.83
N ILE A 98 1.32 -10.87 11.26
CA ILE A 98 0.22 -9.91 11.51
C ILE A 98 -0.17 -9.95 12.99
N GLY A 99 -0.35 -11.14 13.56
CA GLY A 99 -0.70 -11.30 14.97
C GLY A 99 0.37 -10.74 15.91
N GLY A 100 1.65 -10.92 15.58
CA GLY A 100 2.77 -10.40 16.37
C GLY A 100 2.95 -8.88 16.28
N ILE A 101 2.54 -8.24 15.19
CA ILE A 101 2.54 -6.76 15.07
C ILE A 101 1.33 -6.16 15.80
N TRP A 102 0.23 -6.91 15.86
CA TRP A 102 -1.02 -6.42 16.45
C TRP A 102 -1.01 -6.40 17.98
N ILE A 103 -0.21 -7.27 18.61
CA ILE A 103 0.02 -7.35 20.07
C ILE A 103 1.15 -6.41 20.48
#